data_AF-A0A654BDC5-F1
#
_entry.id   AF-A0A654BDC5-F1
#
_cell.length_a   1.000
_cell.length_b   1.000
_cell.length_c   1.000
_cell.angle_alpha   90.00
_cell.angle_beta   90.00
_cell.angle_gamma   90.00
#
_symmetry.space_group_name_H-M   'P 1'
#
loop_
_entity.id
_entity.type
_entity.pdbx_description
1 polymer ?
#
loop_
_entity_poly.entity_id
_entity_poly.type
_entity_poly.pdbx_seq_one_letter_code
_entity_poly.pdbx_strand_id
1 'polypeptide(L)'
;MLARLFYPVANPAFDYEFSKGYYARVADGRINGRAARLLVGPLLRSLRQVYGESEYLEYLSSFRYPLSGEFAMRAHVLNGLKIPGDWGLEIGMLSEVYRDYATRQVCQVEIADAYDHKHQPLAEADGTGGLARMGNDIVQSLLRKLATMGVPLTSDSFRVLKATYYRNALDIVEVYRHEAEMSGLAFDQHAEEAAVELFTKAILDAGGAFTARPNDKPFIPSWSRVRSAVPDVLDRLRDAVEADQQD
;
A
#
# COMPACT_ATOMS: atom_id res chain seq x y z
N MET A 1 13.61 -1.10 -17.39
CA MET A 1 12.50 -0.90 -16.44
C MET A 1 11.14 -1.26 -17.06
N LEU A 2 10.58 -0.44 -17.96
CA LEU A 2 9.19 -0.57 -18.42
C LEU A 2 8.85 -1.90 -19.12
N ALA A 3 9.75 -2.41 -19.96
CA ALA A 3 9.56 -3.70 -20.64
C ALA A 3 9.41 -4.86 -19.64
N ARG A 4 10.19 -4.88 -18.55
CA ARG A 4 10.09 -5.92 -17.50
C ARG A 4 8.73 -5.89 -16.80
N LEU A 5 8.18 -4.68 -16.59
CA LEU A 5 6.88 -4.50 -15.93
C LEU A 5 5.72 -5.04 -16.78
N PHE A 6 5.72 -4.74 -18.08
CA PHE A 6 4.65 -5.13 -19.00
C PHE A 6 4.74 -6.58 -19.48
N TYR A 7 5.95 -7.12 -19.60
CA TYR A 7 6.17 -8.44 -20.22
C TYR A 7 5.24 -9.53 -19.67
N PRO A 8 4.99 -9.66 -18.34
CA PRO A 8 4.12 -10.69 -17.83
C PRO A 8 2.67 -10.63 -18.32
N VAL A 9 2.13 -9.41 -18.48
CA VAL A 9 0.72 -9.19 -18.88
C VAL A 9 0.55 -9.00 -20.39
N ALA A 10 1.66 -8.71 -21.10
CA ALA A 10 1.68 -8.57 -22.55
C ALA A 10 1.99 -9.87 -23.29
N ASN A 11 2.73 -10.80 -22.67
CA ASN A 11 3.07 -12.07 -23.29
C ASN A 11 1.83 -12.98 -23.39
N PRO A 12 1.40 -13.39 -24.59
CA PRO A 12 0.20 -14.23 -24.77
C PRO A 12 0.37 -15.66 -24.22
N ALA A 13 1.60 -16.12 -23.97
CA ALA A 13 1.86 -17.41 -23.36
C ALA A 13 1.66 -17.42 -21.84
N PHE A 14 1.50 -16.24 -21.21
CA PHE A 14 1.37 -16.12 -19.75
C PHE A 14 -0.07 -15.77 -19.37
N ASP A 15 -0.56 -16.37 -18.30
CA ASP A 15 -1.92 -16.18 -17.77
C ASP A 15 -1.94 -15.18 -16.59
N TYR A 16 -1.13 -14.12 -16.69
CA TYR A 16 -1.12 -13.03 -15.72
C TYR A 16 -2.08 -11.91 -16.11
N GLU A 17 -2.80 -11.43 -15.11
CA GLU A 17 -3.73 -10.30 -15.20
C GLU A 17 -3.15 -9.03 -14.58
N PHE A 18 -2.28 -9.21 -13.58
CA PHE A 18 -1.63 -8.12 -12.85
C PHE A 18 -0.15 -8.42 -12.58
N SER A 19 0.68 -7.40 -12.76
CA SER A 19 2.14 -7.41 -12.56
C SER A 19 2.54 -6.26 -11.65
N LYS A 20 3.07 -6.56 -10.46
CA LYS A 20 3.60 -5.57 -9.52
C LYS A 20 5.11 -5.39 -9.74
N GLY A 21 5.55 -4.17 -10.00
CA GLY A 21 6.96 -3.83 -10.03
C GLY A 21 7.54 -3.75 -8.63
N TYR A 22 8.75 -4.25 -8.44
CA TYR A 22 9.53 -4.03 -7.23
C TYR A 22 11.00 -3.74 -7.55
N TYR A 23 11.69 -3.14 -6.58
CA TYR A 23 13.10 -2.75 -6.69
C TYR A 23 13.63 -2.41 -5.29
N ALA A 24 14.94 -2.57 -5.10
CA ALA A 24 15.58 -2.16 -3.86
C ALA A 24 15.49 -0.64 -3.67
N ARG A 25 15.08 -0.21 -2.48
CA ARG A 25 14.97 1.22 -2.12
C ARG A 25 16.24 1.65 -1.38
N VAL A 26 17.32 1.84 -2.12
CA VAL A 26 18.60 2.34 -1.60
C VAL A 26 18.95 3.63 -2.31
N ALA A 27 19.24 4.68 -1.53
CA ALA A 27 19.72 5.96 -2.03
C ALA A 27 20.59 6.62 -0.96
N ASP A 28 21.57 7.44 -1.37
CA ASP A 28 22.50 8.15 -0.47
C ASP A 28 23.19 7.24 0.58
N GLY A 29 23.49 6.00 0.19
CA GLY A 29 24.11 5.01 1.07
C GLY A 29 23.20 4.56 2.23
N ARG A 30 21.87 4.64 2.09
CA ARG A 30 20.88 4.30 3.13
C ARG A 30 19.72 3.48 2.59
N ILE A 31 19.09 2.70 3.47
CA ILE A 31 17.86 1.95 3.17
C ILE A 31 16.63 2.84 3.37
N ASN A 32 15.82 3.02 2.33
CA ASN A 32 14.62 3.86 2.33
C ASN A 32 13.33 3.03 2.34
N GLY A 33 12.17 3.69 2.26
CA GLY A 33 10.86 3.02 2.20
C GLY A 33 10.26 2.66 3.57
N ARG A 34 10.39 3.55 4.57
CA ARG A 34 9.88 3.36 5.94
C ARG A 34 8.43 2.91 6.02
N ALA A 35 7.53 3.45 5.20
CA ALA A 35 6.12 3.03 5.20
C ALA A 35 5.94 1.55 4.85
N ALA A 36 6.71 1.02 3.88
CA ALA A 36 6.66 -0.40 3.55
C ALA A 36 7.34 -1.24 4.64
N ARG A 37 8.56 -0.84 5.02
CA ARG A 37 9.44 -1.59 5.92
C ARG A 37 8.97 -1.63 7.37
N LEU A 38 8.61 -0.46 7.91
CA LEU A 38 8.35 -0.27 9.33
C LEU A 38 6.86 -0.27 9.66
N LEU A 39 5.98 0.16 8.73
CA LEU A 39 4.54 0.09 8.92
C LEU A 39 3.94 -1.19 8.33
N VAL A 40 3.90 -1.33 6.99
CA VAL A 40 3.07 -2.36 6.34
C VAL A 40 3.49 -3.77 6.73
N GLY A 41 4.76 -4.13 6.63
CA GLY A 41 5.23 -5.48 6.96
C GLY A 41 4.90 -5.89 8.41
N PRO A 42 5.35 -5.14 9.42
CA PRO A 42 5.02 -5.41 10.82
C PRO A 42 3.53 -5.37 11.11
N LEU A 43 2.77 -4.45 10.48
CA LEU A 43 1.33 -4.36 10.65
C LEU A 43 0.61 -5.61 10.12
N LEU A 44 0.96 -6.11 8.94
CA LEU A 44 0.36 -7.33 8.39
C LEU A 44 0.63 -8.53 9.30
N ARG A 45 1.84 -8.65 9.84
CA ARG A 45 2.18 -9.68 10.84
C ARG A 45 1.31 -9.54 12.10
N SER A 46 1.14 -8.32 12.61
CA SER A 46 0.32 -8.06 13.79
C SER A 46 -1.16 -8.31 13.56
N LEU A 47 -1.68 -7.95 12.38
CA LEU A 47 -3.07 -8.22 12.01
C LEU A 47 -3.35 -9.72 12.01
N ARG A 48 -2.43 -10.53 11.47
CA ARG A 48 -2.54 -12.01 11.50
C ARG A 48 -2.51 -12.57 12.94
N GLN A 49 -1.67 -12.01 13.80
CA GLN A 49 -1.58 -12.43 15.21
C GLN A 49 -2.83 -12.06 16.02
N VAL A 50 -3.43 -10.89 15.76
CA VAL A 50 -4.56 -10.37 16.55
C VAL A 50 -5.91 -10.86 16.04
N TYR A 51 -6.09 -10.91 14.71
CA TYR A 51 -7.37 -11.23 14.07
C TYR A 51 -7.41 -12.64 13.46
N GLY A 52 -6.29 -13.37 13.51
CA GLY A 52 -6.16 -14.70 12.93
C GLY A 52 -5.58 -14.70 11.52
N GLU A 53 -5.22 -15.89 11.06
CA GLU A 53 -4.70 -16.12 9.72
C GLU A 53 -5.78 -15.86 8.65
N SER A 54 -5.36 -15.30 7.51
CA SER A 54 -6.23 -14.95 6.40
C SER A 54 -5.46 -15.03 5.08
N GLU A 55 -6.03 -15.70 4.08
CA GLU A 55 -5.48 -15.77 2.72
C GLU A 55 -5.23 -14.37 2.13
N TYR A 56 -6.05 -13.38 2.49
CA TYR A 56 -5.87 -12.00 2.07
C TYR A 56 -4.64 -11.34 2.72
N LEU A 57 -4.45 -11.53 4.02
CA LEU A 57 -3.27 -10.99 4.72
C LEU A 57 -2.00 -11.72 4.28
N GLU A 58 -2.08 -13.02 4.00
CA GLU A 58 -1.00 -13.79 3.39
C GLU A 58 -0.66 -13.28 1.99
N TYR A 59 -1.66 -13.09 1.14
CA TYR A 59 -1.51 -12.50 -0.18
C TYR A 59 -0.79 -11.15 -0.12
N LEU A 60 -1.22 -10.22 0.74
CA LEU A 60 -0.56 -8.92 0.90
C LEU A 60 0.88 -9.07 1.42
N SER A 61 1.12 -9.99 2.35
CA SER A 61 2.45 -10.25 2.92
C SER A 61 3.42 -10.88 1.91
N SER A 62 2.91 -11.47 0.83
CA SER A 62 3.73 -12.05 -0.23
C SER A 62 4.42 -10.99 -1.11
N PHE A 63 3.96 -9.73 -1.06
CA PHE A 63 4.56 -8.65 -1.85
C PHE A 63 5.84 -8.12 -1.21
N ARG A 64 6.92 -8.07 -1.98
CA ARG A 64 8.20 -7.49 -1.51
C ARG A 64 8.06 -5.99 -1.23
N TYR A 65 7.33 -5.29 -2.10
CA TYR A 65 7.09 -3.86 -2.02
C TYR A 65 5.61 -3.57 -2.32
N PRO A 66 4.69 -3.82 -1.38
CA PRO A 66 3.25 -3.65 -1.61
C PRO A 66 2.88 -2.19 -1.97
N LEU A 67 3.68 -1.23 -1.50
CA LEU A 67 3.52 0.22 -1.75
C LEU A 67 4.34 0.75 -2.95
N SER A 68 4.84 -0.10 -3.84
CA SER A 68 5.40 0.41 -5.12
C SER A 68 4.29 0.99 -5.99
N GLY A 69 4.55 2.13 -6.64
CA GLY A 69 3.59 2.77 -7.54
C GLY A 69 3.58 2.12 -8.93
N GLU A 70 4.52 1.21 -9.18
CA GLU A 70 4.75 0.59 -10.47
C GLU A 70 3.98 -0.73 -10.57
N PHE A 71 3.00 -0.76 -11.45
CA PHE A 71 2.23 -1.96 -11.77
C PHE A 71 1.76 -1.92 -13.22
N ALA A 72 1.51 -3.08 -13.80
CA ALA A 72 0.86 -3.23 -15.09
C ALA A 72 -0.28 -4.24 -14.97
N MET A 73 -1.33 -4.05 -15.77
CA MET A 73 -2.47 -4.96 -15.81
C MET A 73 -3.07 -4.99 -17.21
N ARG A 74 -3.81 -6.05 -17.53
CA ARG A 74 -4.60 -6.07 -18.76
C ARG A 74 -5.70 -5.01 -18.69
N ALA A 75 -5.98 -4.33 -19.80
CA ALA A 75 -6.92 -3.21 -19.82
C ALA A 75 -8.32 -3.56 -19.27
N HIS A 76 -8.77 -4.81 -19.45
CA HIS A 76 -10.08 -5.23 -18.96
C HIS A 76 -10.17 -5.28 -17.43
N VAL A 77 -9.04 -5.45 -16.72
CA VAL A 77 -8.95 -5.44 -15.25
C VAL A 77 -9.47 -4.11 -14.69
N LEU A 78 -9.12 -2.99 -15.33
CA LEU A 78 -9.49 -1.64 -14.89
C LEU A 78 -11.01 -1.41 -14.78
N ASN A 79 -11.82 -2.15 -15.53
CA ASN A 79 -13.27 -1.98 -15.52
C ASN A 79 -13.92 -2.39 -14.19
N GLY A 80 -13.31 -3.37 -13.49
CA GLY A 80 -13.81 -3.91 -12.23
C GLY A 80 -13.28 -3.20 -10.99
N LEU A 81 -12.07 -2.64 -11.07
CA LEU A 81 -11.37 -2.10 -9.91
C LEU A 81 -12.05 -0.86 -9.31
N LYS A 82 -12.20 -0.88 -7.98
CA LYS A 82 -12.54 0.29 -7.17
C LYS A 82 -11.26 0.86 -6.56
N ILE A 83 -10.69 1.83 -7.26
CA ILE A 83 -9.43 2.44 -6.87
C ILE A 83 -9.68 3.42 -5.71
N PRO A 84 -8.94 3.38 -4.58
CA PRO A 84 -9.01 4.43 -3.56
C PRO A 84 -8.46 5.76 -4.08
N GLY A 85 -9.00 6.88 -3.59
CA GLY A 85 -8.52 8.23 -3.95
C GLY A 85 -7.46 8.80 -2.99
N ASP A 86 -6.98 8.02 -2.04
CA ASP A 86 -6.06 8.42 -0.97
C ASP A 86 -4.73 7.65 -1.03
N TRP A 87 -3.88 7.79 -0.01
CA TRP A 87 -2.60 7.10 0.10
C TRP A 87 -2.73 5.59 0.39
N GLY A 88 -3.96 5.08 0.50
CA GLY A 88 -4.26 3.66 0.49
C GLY A 88 -4.34 3.06 -0.92
N LEU A 89 -4.10 3.85 -1.98
CA LEU A 89 -4.17 3.46 -3.38
C LEU A 89 -3.56 2.08 -3.67
N GLU A 90 -2.30 1.87 -3.31
CA GLU A 90 -1.57 0.64 -3.64
C GLU A 90 -2.16 -0.56 -2.89
N ILE A 91 -2.53 -0.40 -1.63
CA ILE A 91 -3.15 -1.47 -0.83
C ILE A 91 -4.55 -1.78 -1.33
N GLY A 92 -5.36 -0.75 -1.61
CA GLY A 92 -6.71 -0.94 -2.11
C GLY A 92 -6.74 -1.56 -3.50
N MET A 93 -5.79 -1.20 -4.38
CA MET A 93 -5.62 -1.87 -5.67
C MET A 93 -5.27 -3.34 -5.50
N LEU A 94 -4.29 -3.68 -4.64
CA LEU A 94 -3.98 -5.08 -4.36
C LEU A 94 -5.20 -5.82 -3.79
N SER A 95 -6.01 -5.14 -2.97
CA SER A 95 -7.23 -5.67 -2.37
C SER A 95 -8.35 -5.95 -3.38
N GLU A 96 -8.47 -5.13 -4.43
CA GLU A 96 -9.43 -5.33 -5.51
C GLU A 96 -8.93 -6.40 -6.49
N VAL A 97 -7.63 -6.44 -6.81
CA VAL A 97 -7.04 -7.54 -7.58
C VAL A 97 -7.26 -8.88 -6.88
N TYR A 98 -7.03 -8.96 -5.57
CA TYR A 98 -7.29 -10.17 -4.78
C TYR A 98 -8.76 -10.61 -4.82
N ARG A 99 -9.69 -9.65 -4.89
CA ARG A 99 -11.12 -9.92 -4.88
C ARG A 99 -11.60 -10.53 -6.19
N ASP A 100 -11.06 -10.03 -7.31
CA ASP A 100 -11.59 -10.33 -8.65
C ASP A 100 -10.75 -11.37 -9.41
N TYR A 101 -9.52 -11.65 -8.97
CA TYR A 101 -8.57 -12.52 -9.67
C TYR A 101 -7.91 -13.55 -8.76
N ALA A 102 -7.58 -14.71 -9.32
CA ALA A 102 -6.85 -15.74 -8.60
C ALA A 102 -5.39 -15.32 -8.37
N THR A 103 -4.80 -15.69 -7.23
CA THR A 103 -3.41 -15.37 -6.89
C THR A 103 -2.40 -15.87 -7.93
N ARG A 104 -2.70 -16.98 -8.63
CA ARG A 104 -1.88 -17.49 -9.75
C ARG A 104 -1.80 -16.55 -10.96
N GLN A 105 -2.75 -15.62 -11.10
CA GLN A 105 -2.81 -14.62 -12.17
C GLN A 105 -2.14 -13.30 -11.76
N VAL A 106 -1.50 -13.28 -10.59
CA VAL A 106 -0.78 -12.12 -10.05
C VAL A 106 0.71 -12.46 -10.01
N CYS A 107 1.54 -11.57 -10.55
CA CYS A 107 3.00 -11.72 -10.48
C CYS A 107 3.68 -10.47 -9.92
N GLN A 108 4.95 -10.62 -9.56
CA GLN A 108 5.83 -9.53 -9.16
C GLN A 108 7.12 -9.60 -9.98
N VAL A 109 7.62 -8.45 -10.42
CA VAL A 109 8.82 -8.37 -11.27
C VAL A 109 9.78 -7.32 -10.77
N GLU A 110 11.07 -7.67 -10.74
CA GLU A 110 12.13 -6.72 -10.45
C GLU A 110 12.35 -5.79 -11.66
N ILE A 111 12.10 -4.50 -11.48
CA ILE A 111 12.09 -3.54 -12.60
C ILE A 111 13.36 -2.68 -12.70
N ALA A 112 14.13 -2.59 -11.62
CA ALA A 112 15.36 -1.81 -11.53
C ALA A 112 16.27 -2.36 -10.44
N ASP A 113 17.58 -2.18 -10.60
CA ASP A 113 18.59 -2.60 -9.62
C ASP A 113 18.51 -1.71 -8.37
N ALA A 114 18.56 -0.40 -8.57
CA ALA A 114 18.27 0.61 -7.55
C ALA A 114 17.47 1.75 -8.21
N TYR A 115 16.45 2.24 -7.50
CA TYR A 115 15.66 3.37 -7.96
C TYR A 115 15.48 4.35 -6.81
N ASP A 116 16.01 5.55 -6.99
CA ASP A 116 15.84 6.64 -6.05
C ASP A 116 14.45 7.23 -6.20
N HIS A 117 13.76 7.43 -5.09
CA HIS A 117 12.41 8.00 -5.07
C HIS A 117 12.40 9.23 -4.17
N LYS A 118 11.39 10.08 -4.37
CA LYS A 118 11.23 11.29 -3.55
C LYS A 118 11.17 10.94 -2.06
N HIS A 119 12.14 11.44 -1.30
CA HIS A 119 12.18 11.30 0.16
C HIS A 119 11.30 12.35 0.82
N GLN A 120 10.45 11.92 1.74
CA GLN A 120 9.68 12.82 2.60
C GLN A 120 10.31 12.85 4.00
N PRO A 121 10.38 14.02 4.65
CA PRO A 121 10.81 14.10 6.04
C PRO A 121 9.82 13.33 6.93
N LEU A 122 10.32 12.85 8.07
CA LEU A 122 9.53 12.05 9.02
C LEU A 122 8.33 12.85 9.57
N ALA A 123 8.55 14.14 9.81
CA ALA A 123 7.54 15.12 10.17
C ALA A 123 7.94 16.47 9.56
N GLU A 124 6.94 17.29 9.22
CA GLU A 124 7.12 18.71 8.97
C GLU A 124 7.29 19.46 10.31
N ALA A 125 7.69 20.72 10.25
CA ALA A 125 8.02 21.53 11.43
C ALA A 125 6.83 21.73 12.40
N ASP A 126 5.60 21.54 11.94
CA ASP A 126 4.37 21.64 12.72
C ASP A 126 3.91 20.30 13.33
N GLY A 127 4.69 19.24 13.16
CA GLY A 127 4.36 17.88 13.63
C GLY A 127 3.29 17.18 12.78
N THR A 128 2.80 17.82 11.71
CA THR A 128 2.09 17.14 10.63
C THR A 128 3.12 16.60 9.64
N GLY A 129 2.82 15.51 8.94
CA GLY A 129 3.79 14.95 8.00
C GLY A 129 3.11 14.02 7.03
N GLY A 130 3.55 14.07 5.77
CA GLY A 130 3.03 13.20 4.72
C GLY A 130 3.10 11.72 5.09
N LEU A 131 4.13 11.31 5.84
CA LEU A 131 4.30 9.93 6.32
C LEU A 131 3.27 9.51 7.38
N ALA A 132 2.90 10.41 8.30
CA ALA A 132 1.88 10.13 9.32
C ALA A 132 0.49 10.01 8.69
N ARG A 133 0.16 10.91 7.75
CA ARG A 133 -1.09 10.85 6.99
C ARG A 133 -1.16 9.58 6.15
N MET A 134 -0.10 9.29 5.39
CA MET A 134 0.01 8.06 4.61
C MET A 134 -0.18 6.82 5.50
N GLY A 135 0.46 6.79 6.67
CA GLY A 135 0.31 5.69 7.61
C GLY A 135 -1.13 5.51 8.09
N ASN A 136 -1.83 6.60 8.39
CA ASN A 136 -3.23 6.57 8.79
C ASN A 136 -4.12 6.02 7.66
N ASP A 137 -3.95 6.52 6.44
CA ASP A 137 -4.74 6.11 5.26
C ASP A 137 -4.52 4.62 4.95
N ILE A 138 -3.27 4.13 5.00
CA ILE A 138 -2.93 2.71 4.83
C ILE A 138 -3.63 1.84 5.87
N VAL A 139 -3.54 2.20 7.16
CA VAL A 139 -4.18 1.44 8.24
C VAL A 139 -5.69 1.41 8.05
N GLN A 140 -6.31 2.57 7.76
CA GLN A 140 -7.75 2.62 7.50
C GLN A 140 -8.16 1.73 6.31
N SER A 141 -7.39 1.74 5.23
CA SER A 141 -7.66 0.88 4.07
C SER A 141 -7.65 -0.60 4.45
N LEU A 142 -6.66 -1.05 5.23
CA LEU A 142 -6.58 -2.43 5.71
C LEU A 142 -7.75 -2.79 6.63
N LEU A 143 -8.05 -1.94 7.62
CA LEU A 143 -9.16 -2.16 8.55
C LEU A 143 -10.50 -2.24 7.83
N ARG A 144 -10.76 -1.33 6.88
CA ARG A 144 -11.99 -1.35 6.09
C ARG A 144 -12.10 -2.62 5.26
N LYS A 145 -11.01 -3.06 4.61
CA LYS A 145 -11.02 -4.31 3.85
C LYS A 145 -11.32 -5.52 4.75
N LEU A 146 -10.66 -5.62 5.91
CA LEU A 146 -10.92 -6.68 6.88
C LEU A 146 -12.38 -6.66 7.37
N ALA A 147 -12.95 -5.49 7.63
CA ALA A 147 -14.37 -5.35 7.99
C ALA A 147 -15.30 -5.86 6.89
N THR A 148 -15.02 -5.55 5.61
CA THR A 148 -15.82 -6.09 4.48
C THR A 148 -15.71 -7.61 4.34
N MET A 149 -14.66 -8.22 4.91
CA MET A 149 -14.46 -9.67 4.98
C MET A 149 -15.05 -10.30 6.26
N GLY A 150 -15.73 -9.51 7.10
CA GLY A 150 -16.38 -10.00 8.32
C GLY A 150 -15.47 -10.12 9.54
N VAL A 151 -14.26 -9.54 9.51
CA VAL A 151 -13.37 -9.53 10.68
C VAL A 151 -13.95 -8.63 11.77
N PRO A 152 -14.10 -9.10 13.02
CA PRO A 152 -14.65 -8.30 14.10
C PRO A 152 -13.61 -7.28 14.60
N LEU A 153 -13.77 -6.03 14.17
CA LEU A 153 -12.92 -4.92 14.58
C LEU A 153 -13.56 -4.16 15.74
N THR A 154 -12.90 -4.17 16.89
CA THR A 154 -13.37 -3.51 18.12
C THR A 154 -12.33 -2.54 18.67
N SER A 155 -12.77 -1.57 19.48
CA SER A 155 -11.87 -0.63 20.15
C SER A 155 -10.76 -1.33 20.96
N ASP A 156 -11.11 -2.40 21.68
CA ASP A 156 -10.13 -3.17 22.45
C ASP A 156 -9.14 -3.92 21.55
N SER A 157 -9.60 -4.47 20.42
CA SER A 157 -8.71 -5.12 19.46
C SER A 157 -7.65 -4.17 18.89
N PHE A 158 -7.95 -2.87 18.74
CA PHE A 158 -6.98 -1.87 18.27
C PHE A 158 -5.88 -1.58 19.30
N ARG A 159 -6.20 -1.61 20.60
CA ARG A 159 -5.20 -1.46 21.66
C ARG A 159 -4.21 -2.63 21.65
N VAL A 160 -4.73 -3.85 21.46
CA VAL A 160 -3.91 -5.05 21.29
C VAL A 160 -3.07 -4.95 20.02
N LEU A 161 -3.69 -4.62 18.88
CA LEU A 161 -3.01 -4.44 17.59
C LEU A 161 -1.85 -3.46 17.69
N LYS A 162 -2.04 -2.32 18.33
CA LYS A 162 -0.98 -1.33 18.58
C LYS A 162 0.20 -1.95 19.32
N ALA A 163 -0.04 -2.64 20.44
CA ALA A 163 1.02 -3.24 21.25
C ALA A 163 1.78 -4.33 20.48
N THR A 164 1.04 -5.18 19.76
CA THR A 164 1.60 -6.24 18.91
C THR A 164 2.41 -5.67 17.76
N TYR A 165 1.90 -4.63 17.09
CA TYR A 165 2.63 -3.87 16.06
C TYR A 165 3.92 -3.28 16.59
N TYR A 166 3.88 -2.59 17.72
CA TYR A 166 5.06 -1.94 18.27
C TYR A 166 6.20 -2.94 18.49
N ARG A 167 5.88 -4.12 19.07
CA ARG A 167 6.85 -5.19 19.26
C ARG A 167 7.39 -5.72 17.92
N ASN A 168 6.51 -6.10 16.99
CA ASN A 168 6.91 -6.62 15.68
C ASN A 168 7.73 -5.59 14.87
N ALA A 169 7.47 -4.30 15.03
CA ALA A 169 8.17 -3.23 14.34
C ALA A 169 9.57 -3.00 14.94
N LEU A 170 9.75 -3.07 16.26
CA LEU A 170 11.09 -3.02 16.86
C LEU A 170 11.95 -4.21 16.42
N ASP A 171 11.36 -5.41 16.33
CA ASP A 171 12.06 -6.59 15.83
C ASP A 171 12.50 -6.38 14.36
N ILE A 172 11.69 -5.72 13.53
CA ILE A 172 12.08 -5.44 12.13
C ILE A 172 13.15 -4.36 11.99
N VAL A 173 13.17 -3.38 12.89
CA VAL A 173 14.24 -2.36 12.93
C VAL A 173 15.60 -3.03 13.13
N GLU A 174 15.69 -4.02 14.02
CA GLU A 174 16.91 -4.78 14.23
C GLU A 174 17.33 -5.58 12.98
N VAL A 175 16.39 -6.19 12.28
CA VAL A 175 16.66 -6.88 11.00
C VAL A 175 17.22 -5.92 9.97
N TYR A 176 16.61 -4.75 9.77
CA TYR A 176 17.11 -3.77 8.80
C TYR A 176 18.43 -3.12 9.21
N ARG A 177 18.73 -3.05 10.52
CA ARG A 177 20.05 -2.62 11.01
C ARG A 177 21.13 -3.59 10.53
N HIS A 178 20.91 -4.90 10.72
CA HIS A 178 21.84 -5.93 10.25
C HIS A 178 21.95 -5.96 8.72
N GLU A 179 20.84 -5.78 8.01
CA GLU A 179 20.85 -5.70 6.54
C GLU A 179 21.65 -4.51 6.03
N ALA A 180 21.50 -3.33 6.67
CA ALA A 180 22.27 -2.15 6.34
C ALA A 180 23.76 -2.36 6.60
N GLU A 181 24.12 -2.92 7.77
CA GLU A 181 25.51 -3.23 8.14
C GLU A 181 26.17 -4.19 7.13
N MET A 182 25.50 -5.30 6.82
CA MET A 182 25.97 -6.28 5.83
C MET A 182 26.12 -5.68 4.42
N SER A 183 25.28 -4.70 4.08
CA SER A 183 25.27 -4.05 2.78
C SER A 183 26.18 -2.81 2.71
N GLY A 184 26.89 -2.48 3.79
CA GLY A 184 27.75 -1.28 3.86
C GLY A 184 26.97 0.04 3.83
N LEU A 185 25.71 0.03 4.25
CA LEU A 185 24.81 1.19 4.28
C LEU A 185 24.77 1.82 5.67
N ALA A 186 24.61 3.14 5.70
CA ALA A 186 24.38 3.87 6.94
C ALA A 186 22.96 3.61 7.48
N PHE A 187 22.84 3.50 8.80
CA PHE A 187 21.59 3.23 9.49
C PHE A 187 21.46 4.11 10.73
N ASP A 188 20.37 4.86 10.82
CA ASP A 188 20.05 5.71 11.97
C ASP A 188 18.95 5.04 12.80
N GLN A 189 19.35 4.29 13.82
CA GLN A 189 18.41 3.54 14.66
C GLN A 189 17.39 4.46 15.34
N HIS A 190 17.82 5.63 15.81
CA HIS A 190 16.92 6.57 16.49
C HIS A 190 15.83 7.07 15.53
N ALA A 191 16.20 7.42 14.30
CA ALA A 191 15.23 7.85 13.30
C ALA A 191 14.25 6.74 12.87
N GLU A 192 14.70 5.48 12.81
CA GLU A 192 13.83 4.35 12.49
C GLU A 192 12.86 4.04 13.65
N GLU A 193 13.32 4.08 14.91
CA GLU A 193 12.45 3.92 16.09
C GLU A 193 11.43 5.06 16.21
N ALA A 194 11.83 6.31 15.93
CA ALA A 194 10.91 7.45 15.87
C ALA A 194 9.83 7.27 14.80
N ALA A 195 10.16 6.65 13.65
CA ALA A 195 9.17 6.29 12.64
C ALA A 195 8.18 5.24 13.17
N VAL A 196 8.66 4.24 13.93
CA VAL A 196 7.81 3.22 14.55
C VAL A 196 6.83 3.85 15.54
N GLU A 197 7.28 4.80 16.38
CA GLU A 197 6.41 5.54 17.30
C GLU A 197 5.32 6.32 16.55
N LEU A 198 5.70 7.01 15.48
CA LEU A 198 4.78 7.76 14.61
C LEU A 198 3.71 6.84 14.00
N PHE A 199 4.10 5.68 13.47
CA PHE A 199 3.16 4.72 12.90
C PHE A 199 2.29 4.03 13.96
N THR A 200 2.83 3.84 15.16
CA THR A 200 2.07 3.31 16.30
C THR A 200 0.92 4.26 16.66
N LYS A 201 1.15 5.57 16.63
CA LYS A 201 0.11 6.58 16.79
C LYS A 201 -0.90 6.52 15.64
N ALA A 202 -0.43 6.40 14.39
CA ALA A 202 -1.32 6.28 13.23
C ALA A 202 -2.29 5.09 13.33
N ILE A 203 -1.86 3.95 13.86
CA ILE A 203 -2.71 2.77 14.07
C ILE A 203 -3.83 3.04 15.07
N LEU A 204 -3.51 3.69 16.19
CA LEU A 204 -4.51 4.08 17.19
C LEU A 204 -5.51 5.08 16.61
N ASP A 205 -5.02 6.12 15.95
CA ASP A 205 -5.84 7.18 15.37
C ASP A 205 -6.78 6.62 14.29
N ALA A 206 -6.29 5.73 13.43
CA ALA A 206 -7.07 5.04 12.41
C ALA A 206 -8.14 4.12 13.03
N GLY A 207 -7.82 3.36 14.08
CA GLY A 207 -8.79 2.51 14.79
C GLY A 207 -9.89 3.32 15.49
N GLY A 208 -9.52 4.45 16.10
CA GLY A 208 -10.49 5.39 16.68
C GLY A 208 -11.41 5.98 15.62
N ALA A 209 -10.84 6.44 14.49
CA ALA A 209 -11.59 6.96 13.35
C ALA A 209 -12.56 5.92 12.75
N PHE A 210 -12.10 4.67 12.59
CA PHE A 210 -12.92 3.57 12.08
C PHE A 210 -14.14 3.31 12.96
N THR A 211 -13.96 3.37 14.28
CA THR A 211 -15.06 3.19 15.26
C THR A 211 -16.03 4.37 15.25
N ALA A 212 -15.52 5.60 15.13
CA ALA A 212 -16.33 6.82 15.17
C ALA A 212 -17.10 7.07 13.86
N ARG A 213 -16.60 6.61 12.71
CA ARG A 213 -17.17 6.88 11.38
C ARG A 213 -17.34 5.60 10.55
N PRO A 214 -18.26 4.71 10.94
CA PRO A 214 -18.45 3.43 10.24
C PRO A 214 -19.00 3.57 8.81
N ASN A 215 -19.63 4.70 8.47
CA ASN A 215 -20.30 4.93 7.19
C ASN A 215 -19.45 5.67 6.14
N ASP A 216 -18.22 6.06 6.46
CA ASP A 216 -17.35 6.73 5.49
C ASP A 216 -17.08 5.80 4.29
N LYS A 217 -17.43 6.25 3.08
CA LYS A 217 -17.27 5.47 1.86
C LYS A 217 -15.81 5.50 1.41
N PRO A 218 -15.12 4.34 1.32
CA PRO A 218 -13.67 4.31 1.11
C PRO A 218 -13.21 4.47 -0.34
N PHE A 219 -14.09 4.24 -1.30
CA PHE A 219 -13.71 4.18 -2.71
C PHE A 219 -14.40 5.28 -3.50
N ILE A 220 -13.67 5.85 -4.46
CA ILE A 220 -14.33 6.57 -5.55
C ILE A 220 -15.24 5.60 -6.32
N PRO A 221 -16.32 6.08 -6.95
CA PRO A 221 -17.18 5.24 -7.78
C PRO A 221 -16.35 4.49 -8.85
N SER A 222 -16.67 3.21 -9.10
CA SER A 222 -16.04 2.45 -10.20
C SER A 222 -16.36 3.07 -11.55
N TRP A 223 -15.48 2.88 -12.55
CA TRP A 223 -15.72 3.36 -13.92
C TRP A 223 -17.04 2.82 -14.51
N SER A 224 -17.43 1.59 -14.17
CA SER A 224 -18.74 1.04 -14.52
C SER A 224 -19.91 1.87 -13.94
N ARG A 225 -19.80 2.31 -12.69
CA ARG A 225 -20.81 3.18 -12.04
C ARG A 225 -20.78 4.60 -12.61
N VAL A 226 -19.60 5.15 -12.88
CA VAL A 226 -19.46 6.49 -13.48
C VAL A 226 -20.08 6.50 -14.88
N ARG A 227 -19.75 5.54 -15.74
CA ARG A 227 -20.34 5.41 -17.09
C ARG A 227 -21.85 5.17 -17.06
N SER A 228 -22.36 4.47 -16.05
CA SER A 228 -23.81 4.32 -15.88
C SER A 228 -24.51 5.62 -15.50
N ALA A 229 -23.85 6.50 -14.73
CA ALA A 229 -24.42 7.78 -14.28
C ALA A 229 -24.19 8.92 -15.28
N VAL A 230 -23.07 8.87 -16.02
CA VAL A 230 -22.63 9.87 -17.00
C VAL A 230 -22.14 9.11 -18.25
N PRO A 231 -23.05 8.72 -19.16
CA PRO A 231 -22.71 7.87 -20.30
C PRO A 231 -21.65 8.45 -21.26
N ASP A 232 -21.56 9.77 -21.35
CA ASP A 232 -20.67 10.55 -22.20
C ASP A 232 -19.36 10.97 -21.48
N VAL A 233 -19.09 10.45 -20.28
CA VAL A 233 -17.94 10.88 -19.46
C VAL A 233 -16.59 10.73 -20.17
N LEU A 234 -16.43 9.68 -21.00
CA LEU A 234 -15.17 9.43 -21.70
C LEU A 234 -14.95 10.43 -22.84
N ASP A 235 -16.02 10.81 -23.54
CA ASP A 235 -15.97 11.85 -24.57
C ASP A 235 -15.64 13.21 -23.92
N ARG A 236 -16.31 13.54 -22.81
CA ARG A 236 -16.03 14.77 -22.05
C ARG A 236 -14.58 14.85 -21.56
N LEU A 237 -14.01 13.73 -21.11
CA LEU A 237 -12.61 13.67 -20.69
C LEU A 237 -11.65 13.85 -21.87
N ARG A 238 -11.94 13.22 -23.02
CA ARG A 238 -11.17 13.42 -24.25
C ARG A 238 -11.18 14.90 -24.63
N ASP A 239 -12.36 15.51 -24.72
CA ASP A 239 -12.52 16.90 -25.13
C ASP A 239 -11.81 17.87 -24.16
N ALA A 240 -11.84 17.57 -22.85
CA ALA A 240 -11.11 18.35 -21.85
C ALA A 240 -9.58 18.25 -22.00
N VAL A 241 -9.04 17.06 -22.30
CA VAL A 241 -7.62 16.87 -22.57
C VAL A 241 -7.20 17.57 -23.86
N GLU A 242 -8.04 17.50 -24.90
CA GLU A 242 -7.79 18.20 -26.17
C GLU A 242 -7.80 19.73 -26.00
N ALA A 243 -8.67 20.27 -25.13
CA ALA A 243 -8.69 21.68 -24.80
C ALA A 243 -7.44 22.11 -24.01
N ASP A 244 -7.03 21.34 -22.99
CA ASP A 244 -5.83 21.61 -22.17
C ASP A 244 -4.54 21.57 -23.00
N GLN A 245 -4.49 20.77 -24.07
CA GLN A 245 -3.35 20.74 -25.01
C GLN A 245 -3.27 21.96 -25.94
N GLN A 246 -4.36 22.72 -26.08
CA GLN A 246 -4.42 23.91 -26.92
C GLN A 246 -4.03 25.19 -26.17
N ASP A 247 -4.02 25.16 -24.83
CA ASP A 247 -3.57 26.25 -23.95
C ASP A 247 -2.04 26.22 -23.71
#